data_AF-A0A246FSL9-F1
#
_entry.id   AF-A0A246FSL9-F1
#
_cell.length_a   1.000
_cell.length_b   1.000
_cell.length_c   1.000
_cell.angle_alpha   90.00
_cell.angle_beta   90.00
_cell.angle_gamma   90.00
#
_symmetry.space_group_name_H-M   'P 1'
#
loop_
_entity.id
_entity.type
_entity.pdbx_description
1 polymer ?
#
loop_
_entity_poly.entity_id
_entity_poly.type
_entity_poly.pdbx_seq_one_letter_code
_entity_poly.pdbx_strand_id
1 'polypeptide(L)' 'MRNIRSVLLVIFAVLLILVTLTFVLENQESVSLTFLGWSGPELPVSVFIVAALLIGMVIGPAFSWFLSRTSRASHNRHM' A
#
# COMPACT_ATOMS: atom_id res chain seq x y z
N MET A 1 -2.59 -2.41 27.52
CA MET A 1 -2.77 -2.98 26.16
C MET A 1 -2.51 -1.99 25.00
N ARG A 2 -2.54 -0.66 25.20
CA ARG A 2 -2.29 0.33 24.13
C ARG A 2 -0.84 0.30 23.60
N ASN A 3 0.14 0.09 24.49
CA ASN A 3 1.57 0.07 24.13
C ASN A 3 1.96 -1.15 23.28
N ILE A 4 1.39 -2.33 23.53
CA ILE A 4 1.68 -3.55 22.76
C ILE A 4 1.24 -3.39 21.30
N ARG A 5 0.04 -2.83 21.06
CA ARG A 5 -0.42 -2.53 19.69
C ARG A 5 0.52 -1.56 18.98
N SER A 6 0.98 -0.51 19.66
CA SER A 6 1.94 0.44 19.08
C SER A 6 3.29 -0.21 18.77
N VAL A 7 3.81 -1.05 19.67
CA VAL A 7 5.07 -1.79 19.45
C VAL A 7 4.94 -2.75 18.27
N LEU A 8 3.83 -3.48 18.16
CA LEU A 8 3.58 -4.37 17.02
C LEU A 8 3.50 -3.61 15.69
N LEU A 9 2.88 -2.44 15.67
CA LEU A 9 2.84 -1.58 14.48
C LEU A 9 4.22 -1.07 14.08
N VAL A 10 5.05 -0.68 15.05
CA VAL A 10 6.43 -0.26 14.80
C VAL A 10 7.25 -1.42 14.25
N ILE A 11 7.17 -2.61 14.85
CA ILE A 11 7.86 -3.81 14.37
C ILE A 11 7.42 -4.13 12.94
N PHE A 12 6.11 -4.12 12.67
CA PHE A 12 5.58 -4.34 11.32
C PHE A 12 6.12 -3.31 10.32
N ALA A 13 6.14 -2.03 10.67
CA ALA A 13 6.67 -0.97 9.81
C ALA A 13 8.17 -1.16 9.54
N VAL A 14 8.97 -1.52 10.55
CA VAL A 14 10.41 -1.81 10.37
C VAL A 14 10.61 -3.02 9.46
N LEU A 15 9.87 -4.11 9.67
CA LEU A 15 9.92 -5.28 8.80
C LEU A 15 9.53 -4.94 7.36
N LEU A 16 8.48 -4.15 7.18
CA LEU A 16 8.04 -3.69 5.87
C LEU A 16 9.15 -2.88 5.17
N ILE A 17 9.79 -1.96 5.88
CA ILE A 17 10.92 -1.18 5.34
C ILE A 17 12.06 -2.10 4.93
N LEU A 18 12.46 -3.05 5.79
CA LEU A 18 13.55 -3.98 5.49
C LEU A 18 13.25 -4.82 4.25
N VAL A 19 12.05 -5.38 4.16
CA VAL A 19 11.60 -6.15 3.00
C VAL A 19 11.60 -5.29 1.74
N THR A 20 11.10 -4.06 1.80
CA THR A 20 11.12 -3.13 0.66
C THR A 20 12.54 -2.80 0.22
N LEU A 21 13.46 -2.53 1.17
CA LEU A 21 14.85 -2.23 0.84
C LEU A 21 15.55 -3.41 0.17
N THR A 22 15.46 -4.61 0.76
CA THR A 22 16.02 -5.82 0.15
C THR A 22 15.40 -6.10 -1.21
N PHE A 23 14.08 -5.97 -1.33
CA PHE A 23 13.38 -6.16 -2.60
C PHE A 23 13.87 -5.20 -3.69
N VAL A 24 14.06 -3.92 -3.37
CA VAL A 24 14.61 -2.92 -4.30
C VAL A 24 16.03 -3.27 -4.72
N LEU A 25 16.86 -3.69 -3.76
CA LEU A 25 18.25 -4.06 -4.05
C LEU A 25 18.38 -5.33 -4.89
N GLU A 26 17.53 -6.32 -4.65
CA GLU A 26 17.52 -7.58 -5.42
C GLU A 26 16.93 -7.40 -6.82
N ASN A 27 15.96 -6.49 -6.97
CA ASN A 27 15.21 -6.30 -8.21
C ASN A 27 15.59 -4.98 -8.89
N GLN A 28 16.88 -4.84 -9.21
CA GLN A 28 17.45 -3.70 -9.97
C GLN A 28 17.32 -3.86 -11.50
N GLU A 29 16.70 -4.95 -11.96
CA GLU A 29 16.46 -5.20 -13.38
C GLU A 29 15.55 -4.12 -13.97
N SER A 30 16.05 -3.45 -15.01
CA SER A 30 15.30 -2.45 -15.77
C SER A 30 14.26 -3.12 -16.66
N VAL A 31 13.00 -2.74 -16.47
CA VAL A 31 11.86 -3.20 -17.28
C VAL A 31 11.08 -2.00 -17.80
N SER A 32 10.51 -2.14 -19.00
CA SER A 32 9.54 -1.17 -19.53
C SER A 32 8.12 -1.72 -19.37
N LEU A 33 7.21 -0.90 -18.85
CA LEU A 33 5.79 -1.21 -18.85
C LEU A 33 5.18 -0.82 -20.19
N THR A 34 4.72 -1.81 -20.95
CA THR A 34 3.96 -1.59 -22.19
C THR A 34 2.47 -1.65 -21.89
N PHE A 35 1.75 -0.58 -22.18
CA PHE A 35 0.30 -0.50 -22.01
C PHE A 35 -0.37 -0.04 -23.30
N LEU A 36 -1.32 -0.84 -23.81
CA LEU A 36 -2.04 -0.56 -25.06
C LEU A 36 -1.11 -0.24 -26.25
N GLY A 37 0.05 -0.89 -26.32
CA GLY A 37 1.06 -0.68 -27.37
C GLY A 37 1.99 0.51 -27.15
N TRP A 38 1.81 1.28 -26.06
CA TRP A 38 2.72 2.35 -25.66
C TRP A 38 3.70 1.85 -24.61
N SER A 39 5.00 1.95 -24.88
CA SER A 39 6.06 1.59 -23.94
C SER A 39 6.40 2.78 -23.04
N GLY A 40 6.36 2.55 -21.73
CA GLY A 40 6.80 3.50 -20.73
C GLY A 40 8.33 3.56 -20.59
N PRO A 41 8.84 4.45 -19.73
CA PRO A 41 10.27 4.52 -19.43
C PRO A 41 10.76 3.21 -18.81
N GLU A 42 12.01 2.85 -19.11
CA GLU A 42 12.70 1.74 -18.48
C GLU A 42 13.09 2.12 -17.05
N LEU A 43 12.50 1.45 -16.07
CA LEU A 43 12.79 1.64 -14.65
C LEU A 43 12.99 0.27 -14.00
N PRO A 44 13.71 0.19 -12.87
CA PRO A 44 13.82 -1.05 -12.12
C PRO A 44 12.43 -1.60 -11.78
N VAL A 45 12.21 -2.90 -11.96
CA VAL A 45 10.91 -3.55 -11.67
C VAL A 45 10.44 -3.28 -10.24
N SER A 46 11.39 -3.12 -9.33
CA SER A 46 11.14 -2.74 -7.94
C SER A 46 10.36 -1.44 -7.79
N VAL A 47 10.65 -0.42 -8.62
CA VAL A 47 9.98 0.88 -8.56
C VAL A 47 8.48 0.73 -8.84
N PHE A 48 8.11 -0.04 -9.85
CA PHE A 48 6.71 -0.26 -10.21
C PHE A 48 5.94 -1.00 -9.11
N ILE A 49 6.55 -2.05 -8.55
CA ILE A 49 5.90 -2.87 -7.51
C ILE A 49 5.77 -2.08 -6.20
N VAL A 50 6.80 -1.33 -5.80
CA VAL A 50 6.74 -0.48 -4.61
C VAL A 50 5.71 0.63 -4.79
N ALA A 51 5.65 1.28 -5.96
CA ALA A 51 4.63 2.28 -6.25
C ALA A 51 3.21 1.70 -6.14
N ALA A 52 2.96 0.51 -6.73
CA ALA A 52 1.68 -0.16 -6.62
C ALA A 52 1.31 -0.51 -5.16
N LEU A 53 2.28 -0.97 -4.37
CA LEU A 53 2.09 -1.25 -2.95
C LEU A 53 1.72 0.01 -2.16
N LEU A 54 2.43 1.12 -2.38
CA LEU A 54 2.15 2.40 -1.73
C LEU A 54 0.77 2.94 -2.13
N ILE A 55 0.42 2.86 -3.41
CA ILE A 55 -0.90 3.24 -3.92
C ILE A 55 -1.99 2.40 -3.25
N GLY A 56 -1.84 1.07 -3.21
CA GLY A 56 -2.77 0.18 -2.54
C GLY A 56 -2.91 0.48 -1.04
N MET A 57 -1.81 0.81 -0.37
CA MET A 57 -1.78 1.16 1.05
C MET A 57 -2.52 2.48 1.34
N VAL A 58 -2.56 3.43 0.41
CA VAL A 58 -3.35 4.67 0.54
C VAL A 58 -4.82 4.44 0.17
N ILE A 59 -5.07 3.68 -0.90
CA ILE A 59 -6.41 3.40 -1.41
C ILE A 59 -7.24 2.60 -0.38
N GLY A 60 -6.67 1.56 0.26
CA GLY A 60 -7.40 0.72 1.21
C GLY A 60 -8.07 1.50 2.36
N PRO A 61 -7.33 2.34 3.11
CA PRO A 61 -7.87 3.24 4.12
C PRO A 61 -8.84 4.30 3.56
N ALA A 62 -8.56 4.85 2.38
CA ALA A 62 -9.45 5.82 1.75
C ALA A 62 -10.83 5.21 1.43
N PHE A 63 -10.86 3.98 0.89
CA PHE A 63 -12.08 3.23 0.63
C PHE A 63 -12.81 2.85 1.92
N SER A 64 -12.09 2.36 2.94
CA SER A 64 -12.72 2.00 4.21
C SER A 64 -13.34 3.21 4.91
N TRP A 65 -12.71 4.38 4.82
CA TRP A 65 -13.24 5.62 5.34
C TRP A 65 -14.47 6.10 4.57
N PHE A 66 -14.45 6.02 3.23
CA PHE A 66 -15.58 6.39 2.38
C PHE A 66 -16.82 5.51 2.65
N LEU A 67 -16.63 4.19 2.75
CA LEU A 67 -17.70 3.23 3.06
C LEU A 67 -18.20 3.32 4.51
N SER A 68 -17.32 3.64 5.46
CA SER A 68 -17.72 3.83 6.88
C SER A 68 -18.62 5.07 7.05
N ARG A 69 -18.44 6.10 6.22
CA ARG A 69 -19.28 7.30 6.23
C ARG A 69 -20.70 7.02 5.74
N THR A 70 -20.87 6.15 4.75
CA THR A 70 -22.20 5.79 4.23
C THR A 70 -22.96 4.87 5.18
N SER A 71 -22.25 3.97 5.88
CA SER A 71 -22.85 3.05 6.87
C SER A 71 -23.36 3.76 8.14
N ARG A 72 -22.66 4.80 8.62
CA ARG A 72 -23.10 5.58 9.80
C ARG A 72 -24.44 6.32 9.61
N ALA A 73 -24.89 6.55 8.38
CA ALA A 73 -26.19 7.17 8.12
C ALA A 73 -27.39 6.22 8.34
N SER A 74 -27.15 4.90 8.44
CA SER A 74 -28.22 3.89 8.54
C SER A 74 -28.51 3.42 9.97
N HIS A 75 -27.59 3.61 10.93
CA HIS A 75 -27.71 3.01 12.27
C HIS A 75 -28.51 3.86 13.30
N ASN A 76 -29.17 4.95 12.88
CA ASN A 76 -29.91 5.86 13.77
C ASN A 76 -31.45 5.70 13.70
N ARG A 77 -31.97 4.55 13.25
CA ARG A 77 -33.43 4.32 13.07
C ARG A 77 -34.06 3.21 13.91
N HIS A 78 -33.33 2.61 14.85
CA HIS A 78 -33.93 1.65 15.79
C HIS A 78 -33.40 1.88 17.21
N MET A 79 -33.91 2.94 17.85
CA MET A 79 -34.11 3.02 19.29
C MET A 79 -35.49 3.62 19.53
#